data_AF-A0AA51GS53-F1
#
_entry.id   AF-A0AA51GS53-F1
#
_cell.length_a   1.000
_cell.length_b   1.000
_cell.length_c   1.000
_cell.angle_alpha   90.00
_cell.angle_beta   90.00
_cell.angle_gamma   90.00
#
_symmetry.space_group_name_H-M   'P 1'
#
loop_
_entity.id
_entity.type
_entity.pdbx_description
1 polymer ?
#
loop_
_entity_poly.entity_id
_entity_poly.type
_entity_poly.pdbx_seq_one_letter_code
_entity_poly.pdbx_strand_id
1 'polypeptide(L)'
;MAKVDIKMPDDFLLKISKLGSDFDPVAKKVLKAGGEVVFKRTKSNLSAVIGKGTKHESRSTGELEKALGVTSVRLDRNGNHNIKIGFSEPRSDGESNAKIANILEYGKHGQPAKPFLKPAKSASKSECISTMKSTFEEEVKKI
;
A
#
# COMPACT_ATOMS: atom_id res chain seq x y z
N MET A 1 -35.08 19.06 -20.55
CA MET A 1 -34.22 18.89 -19.36
C MET A 1 -33.58 17.51 -19.43
N ALA A 2 -32.25 17.42 -19.48
CA ALA A 2 -31.56 16.14 -19.41
C ALA A 2 -31.63 15.62 -17.97
N LYS A 3 -32.17 14.41 -17.77
CA LYS A 3 -32.11 13.68 -16.50
C LYS A 3 -30.85 12.83 -16.49
N VAL A 4 -30.07 12.92 -15.41
CA VAL A 4 -28.96 12.00 -15.12
C VAL A 4 -29.37 11.16 -13.92
N ASP A 5 -29.54 9.86 -14.14
CA ASP A 5 -29.72 8.87 -13.07
C ASP A 5 -28.34 8.31 -12.70
N ILE A 6 -27.87 8.65 -11.50
CA ILE A 6 -26.69 8.02 -10.90
C ILE A 6 -27.19 6.77 -10.16
N LYS A 7 -27.07 5.59 -10.79
CA LYS A 7 -27.28 4.33 -10.08
C LYS A 7 -26.17 4.15 -9.07
N MET A 8 -26.50 4.27 -7.79
CA MET A 8 -25.59 3.80 -6.75
C MET A 8 -25.38 2.29 -6.91
N PRO A 9 -24.21 1.75 -6.55
CA PRO A 9 -23.98 0.31 -6.55
C PRO A 9 -24.78 -0.33 -5.42
N ASP A 10 -26.09 -0.47 -5.64
CA ASP A 10 -27.06 -0.95 -4.66
C ASP A 10 -26.67 -2.33 -4.13
N ASP A 11 -26.13 -3.21 -4.99
CA ASP A 11 -25.62 -4.53 -4.59
C ASP A 11 -24.49 -4.46 -3.56
N PHE A 12 -23.60 -3.47 -3.68
CA PHE A 12 -22.50 -3.30 -2.73
C PHE A 12 -23.01 -2.75 -1.40
N LEU A 13 -23.92 -1.78 -1.45
CA LEU A 13 -24.56 -1.23 -0.26
C LEU A 13 -25.41 -2.26 0.47
N LEU A 14 -26.13 -3.12 -0.25
CA LEU A 14 -26.90 -4.23 0.31
C LEU A 14 -25.98 -5.27 0.97
N LYS A 15 -24.85 -5.62 0.33
CA LYS A 15 -23.85 -6.53 0.94
C LYS A 15 -23.23 -5.93 2.20
N ILE A 16 -22.91 -4.64 2.20
CA ILE A 16 -22.42 -3.92 3.39
C ILE A 16 -23.48 -3.83 4.49
N SER A 17 -24.74 -3.58 4.14
CA SER A 17 -25.83 -3.52 5.10
C SER A 17 -26.04 -4.87 5.79
N LYS A 18 -25.92 -5.98 5.04
CA LYS A 18 -25.95 -7.35 5.59
C LYS A 18 -24.81 -7.65 6.56
N LEU A 19 -23.65 -7.00 6.39
CA LEU A 19 -22.49 -7.18 7.27
C LEU A 19 -22.73 -6.60 8.68
N GLY A 20 -23.55 -5.56 8.85
CA GLY A 20 -23.88 -5.01 10.16
C GLY A 20 -22.65 -4.81 11.07
N SER A 21 -22.62 -5.52 12.21
CA SER A 21 -21.51 -5.50 13.18
C SER A 21 -20.21 -6.17 12.71
N ASP A 22 -20.27 -7.05 11.71
CA ASP A 22 -19.10 -7.76 11.16
C ASP A 22 -18.32 -6.94 10.13
N PHE A 23 -18.80 -5.74 9.79
CA PHE A 23 -18.14 -4.85 8.85
C PHE A 23 -16.70 -4.52 9.26
N ASP A 24 -16.46 -4.18 10.53
CA ASP A 24 -15.12 -3.81 11.03
C ASP A 24 -14.09 -4.96 10.89
N PRO A 25 -14.39 -6.20 11.35
CA PRO A 25 -13.55 -7.36 11.08
C PRO A 25 -13.29 -7.61 9.60
N VAL A 26 -14.32 -7.51 8.75
CA VAL A 26 -14.21 -7.78 7.31
C VAL A 26 -13.38 -6.69 6.62
N ALA A 27 -13.60 -5.41 6.93
CA ALA A 27 -12.81 -4.30 6.42
C ALA A 27 -11.32 -4.46 6.79
N LYS A 28 -11.02 -4.90 8.02
CA LYS A 28 -9.64 -5.18 8.44
C LYS A 28 -9.00 -6.30 7.61
N LYS A 29 -9.72 -7.38 7.33
CA LYS A 29 -9.21 -8.51 6.50
C LYS A 29 -8.98 -8.08 5.05
N VAL A 30 -9.96 -7.43 4.44
CA VAL A 30 -9.92 -6.94 3.05
C VAL A 30 -8.75 -5.96 2.86
N LEU A 31 -8.59 -4.99 3.77
CA LEU A 31 -7.50 -4.01 3.68
C LEU A 31 -6.12 -4.64 3.91
N LYS A 32 -6.00 -5.63 4.79
CA LYS A 32 -4.73 -6.37 4.97
C LYS A 32 -4.37 -7.13 3.69
N ALA A 33 -5.31 -7.86 3.10
CA ALA A 33 -5.08 -8.62 1.88
C ALA A 33 -4.64 -7.72 0.71
N GLY A 34 -5.33 -6.58 0.51
CA GLY A 34 -4.92 -5.59 -0.49
C GLY A 34 -3.56 -4.93 -0.17
N GLY A 35 -3.31 -4.62 1.09
CA GLY A 35 -2.04 -4.04 1.56
C GLY A 35 -0.83 -4.96 1.32
N GLU A 36 -0.98 -6.27 1.52
CA GLU A 36 0.07 -7.26 1.28
C GLU A 36 0.51 -7.33 -0.18
N VAL A 37 -0.42 -7.23 -1.13
CA VAL A 37 -0.11 -7.20 -2.57
C VAL A 37 0.79 -6.01 -2.90
N VAL A 38 0.40 -4.81 -2.44
CA VAL A 38 1.16 -3.59 -2.67
C VAL A 38 2.51 -3.63 -1.95
N PHE A 39 2.55 -4.18 -0.73
CA PHE A 39 3.78 -4.34 0.05
C PHE A 39 4.79 -5.25 -0.64
N LYS A 40 4.36 -6.45 -1.08
CA LYS A 40 5.20 -7.40 -1.81
C LYS A 40 5.80 -6.77 -3.07
N ARG A 41 4.99 -6.05 -3.84
CA ARG A 41 5.45 -5.37 -5.07
C ARG A 41 6.43 -4.25 -4.74
N THR A 42 6.15 -3.45 -3.72
CA THR A 42 7.03 -2.35 -3.28
C THR A 42 8.37 -2.89 -2.79
N LYS A 43 8.37 -3.94 -1.98
CA LYS A 43 9.58 -4.60 -1.47
C LYS A 43 10.42 -5.18 -2.61
N SER A 44 9.79 -5.86 -3.56
CA SER A 44 10.48 -6.40 -4.74
C SER A 44 11.15 -5.31 -5.57
N ASN A 45 10.46 -4.20 -5.82
CA ASN A 45 11.01 -3.08 -6.58
C ASN A 45 12.14 -2.38 -5.81
N LEU A 46 11.96 -2.18 -4.49
CA LEU A 46 12.97 -1.57 -3.63
C LEU A 46 14.27 -2.41 -3.63
N SER A 47 14.15 -3.73 -3.48
CA SER A 47 15.29 -4.66 -3.51
C SER A 47 16.00 -4.67 -4.87
N ALA A 48 15.26 -4.48 -5.96
CA ALA A 48 15.83 -4.40 -7.30
C ALA A 48 16.63 -3.11 -7.52
N VAL A 49 16.31 -2.04 -6.80
CA VAL A 49 16.87 -0.70 -7.01
C VAL A 49 17.98 -0.37 -6.00
N ILE A 50 17.86 -0.82 -4.76
CA ILE A 50 18.85 -0.58 -3.70
C ILE A 50 20.22 -1.13 -4.14
N GLY A 51 21.24 -0.28 -4.05
CA GLY A 51 22.63 -0.68 -4.29
C GLY A 51 23.01 -1.02 -5.73
N LYS A 52 22.10 -0.91 -6.71
CA LYS A 52 22.38 -1.20 -8.13
C LYS A 52 22.62 0.07 -8.92
N GLY A 53 23.50 0.05 -9.92
CA GLY A 53 23.73 1.18 -10.84
C GLY A 53 24.18 2.45 -10.12
N THR A 54 25.06 2.32 -9.14
CA THR A 54 25.68 3.43 -8.42
C THR A 54 27.05 3.73 -9.02
N LYS A 55 27.42 5.01 -9.10
CA LYS A 55 28.73 5.45 -9.61
C LYS A 55 29.89 4.96 -8.73
N HIS A 56 29.62 4.74 -7.45
CA HIS A 56 30.54 4.22 -6.44
C HIS A 56 29.98 2.94 -5.84
N GLU A 57 30.82 2.19 -5.12
CA GLU A 57 30.38 0.98 -4.42
C GLU A 57 29.17 1.24 -3.53
N SER A 58 28.26 0.27 -3.50
CA SER A 58 27.03 0.34 -2.71
C SER A 58 27.36 0.39 -1.23
N ARG A 59 26.86 1.43 -0.54
CA ARG A 59 26.89 1.56 0.92
C ARG A 59 25.60 1.07 1.59
N SER A 60 24.82 0.24 0.90
CA SER A 60 23.55 -0.25 1.44
C SER A 60 23.78 -1.20 2.61
N THR A 61 23.24 -0.86 3.78
CA THR A 61 23.22 -1.72 4.97
C THR A 61 22.04 -2.70 4.99
N GLY A 62 21.13 -2.62 4.01
CA GLY A 62 19.88 -3.37 3.96
C GLY A 62 18.82 -2.90 4.96
N GLU A 63 19.13 -1.90 5.78
CA GLU A 63 18.22 -1.39 6.82
C GLU A 63 16.97 -0.72 6.24
N LEU A 64 17.08 -0.04 5.08
CA LEU A 64 15.93 0.57 4.42
C LEU A 64 14.88 -0.48 4.00
N GLU A 65 15.33 -1.66 3.55
CA GLU A 65 14.45 -2.76 3.18
C GLU A 65 13.81 -3.39 4.43
N LYS A 66 14.59 -3.53 5.52
CA LYS A 66 14.07 -4.02 6.82
C LYS A 66 13.07 -3.06 7.46
N ALA A 67 13.24 -1.76 7.26
CA ALA A 67 12.36 -0.74 7.80
C ALA A 67 11.01 -0.66 7.06
N LEU A 68 10.92 -1.15 5.82
CA LEU A 68 9.68 -1.16 5.05
C LEU A 68 8.66 -2.09 5.71
N GLY A 69 7.50 -1.55 6.07
CA GLY A 69 6.45 -2.28 6.77
C GLY A 69 5.04 -1.79 6.44
N VAL A 70 4.07 -2.55 6.92
CA VAL A 70 2.64 -2.24 6.80
C VAL A 70 2.10 -1.97 8.20
N THR A 71 1.35 -0.88 8.34
CA THR A 71 0.69 -0.51 9.60
C THR A 71 -0.57 -1.32 9.85
N SER A 72 -1.01 -1.39 11.11
CA SER A 72 -2.34 -1.90 11.46
C SER A 72 -3.44 -1.04 10.82
N VAL A 73 -4.55 -1.65 10.42
CA VAL A 73 -5.74 -0.93 9.96
C VAL A 73 -6.27 -0.03 11.07
N ARG A 74 -6.44 1.26 10.80
CA ARG A 74 -6.97 2.26 11.74
C ARG A 74 -8.11 3.05 11.11
N LEU A 75 -9.08 3.43 11.92
CA LEU A 75 -10.16 4.34 11.55
C LEU A 75 -9.62 5.79 11.59
N ASP A 76 -9.92 6.58 10.56
CA ASP A 76 -9.67 8.03 10.59
C ASP A 76 -10.85 8.81 11.19
N ARG A 77 -10.69 10.14 11.32
CA ARG A 77 -11.73 11.03 11.85
C ARG A 77 -13.00 11.07 11.00
N ASN A 78 -12.94 10.60 9.76
CA ASN A 78 -14.05 10.57 8.82
C ASN A 78 -14.74 9.18 8.80
N GLY A 79 -14.32 8.24 9.65
CA GLY A 79 -14.86 6.89 9.70
C GLY A 79 -14.27 5.92 8.67
N ASN A 80 -13.21 6.30 7.94
CA ASN A 80 -12.62 5.41 6.94
C ASN A 80 -11.54 4.53 7.55
N HIS A 81 -11.59 3.25 7.21
CA HIS A 81 -10.55 2.29 7.55
C HIS A 81 -9.35 2.45 6.60
N ASN A 82 -8.18 2.73 7.15
CA ASN A 82 -6.96 2.98 6.41
C ASN A 82 -5.85 2.02 6.81
N ILE A 83 -5.07 1.58 5.81
CA ILE A 83 -3.82 0.86 5.97
C ILE A 83 -2.70 1.65 5.27
N LYS A 84 -1.56 1.81 5.92
CA LYS A 84 -0.40 2.55 5.36
C LYS A 84 0.79 1.63 5.20
N ILE A 85 1.50 1.80 4.09
CA ILE A 85 2.79 1.19 3.82
C ILE A 85 3.83 2.30 3.94
N GLY A 86 4.90 2.05 4.68
CA GLY A 86 5.91 3.06 4.93
C GLY A 86 7.14 2.48 5.59
N PHE A 87 8.02 3.37 6.05
CA PHE A 87 9.26 3.01 6.69
C PHE A 87 9.17 3.25 8.19
N SER A 88 9.74 2.33 8.95
CA SER A 88 9.91 2.43 10.38
C SER A 88 11.03 3.42 10.70
N GLU A 89 10.84 4.23 11.73
CA GLU A 89 11.79 5.22 12.23
C GLU A 89 11.90 5.03 13.76
N PRO A 90 13.02 5.39 14.41
CA PRO A 90 14.22 6.01 13.84
C PRO A 90 15.17 5.01 13.16
N ARG A 91 16.00 5.51 12.25
CA ARG A 91 17.12 4.77 11.64
C ARG A 91 18.33 4.78 12.58
N SER A 92 19.13 3.72 12.54
CA SER A 92 20.28 3.51 13.43
C SER A 92 21.42 4.53 13.23
N ASP A 93 21.52 5.13 12.05
CA ASP A 93 22.54 6.13 11.70
C ASP A 93 22.10 7.58 11.91
N GLY A 94 20.90 7.81 12.47
CA GLY A 94 20.36 9.14 12.74
C GLY A 94 19.77 9.86 11.52
N GLU A 95 19.84 9.27 10.32
CA GLU A 95 19.12 9.77 9.14
C GLU A 95 17.65 9.28 9.14
N SER A 96 16.84 9.73 8.19
CA SER A 96 15.46 9.25 8.02
C SER A 96 15.35 8.26 6.87
N ASN A 97 14.78 7.08 7.12
CA ASN A 97 14.44 6.12 6.08
C ASN A 97 13.49 6.72 5.02
N ALA A 98 12.53 7.54 5.43
CA ALA A 98 11.63 8.24 4.50
C ALA A 98 12.39 9.24 3.59
N LYS A 99 13.37 9.96 4.13
CA LYS A 99 14.24 10.86 3.35
C LYS A 99 15.05 10.08 2.32
N ILE A 100 15.68 8.97 2.71
CA ILE A 100 16.47 8.13 1.81
C ILE A 100 15.59 7.54 0.69
N ALA A 101 14.40 7.04 1.04
CA ALA A 101 13.44 6.53 0.08
C ALA A 101 13.01 7.59 -0.94
N ASN A 102 12.75 8.83 -0.51
CA ASN A 102 12.41 9.93 -1.41
C ASN A 102 13.57 10.30 -2.35
N ILE A 103 14.81 10.32 -1.85
CA ILE A 103 16.00 10.54 -2.69
C ILE A 103 16.14 9.41 -3.72
N LEU A 104 15.79 8.18 -3.36
CA LEU A 104 15.82 7.06 -4.29
C LEU A 104 14.74 7.21 -5.38
N GLU A 105 13.50 7.56 -4.98
CA GLU A 105 12.36 7.69 -5.89
C GLU A 105 12.55 8.84 -6.91
N TYR A 106 13.01 10.00 -6.44
CA TYR A 106 13.06 11.24 -7.24
C TYR A 106 14.47 11.66 -7.66
N GLY A 107 15.51 11.05 -7.09
CA GLY A 107 16.89 11.44 -7.32
C GLY A 107 17.28 12.71 -6.55
N LYS A 108 18.56 13.07 -6.69
CA LYS A 108 19.14 14.33 -6.23
C LYS A 108 20.31 14.72 -7.13
N HIS A 109 20.90 15.89 -6.93
CA HIS A 109 22.11 16.27 -7.67
C HIS A 109 23.20 15.18 -7.53
N GLY A 110 23.67 14.65 -8.67
CA GLY A 110 24.67 13.57 -8.72
C GLY A 110 24.14 12.14 -8.51
N GLN A 111 22.83 11.95 -8.30
CA GLN A 111 22.20 10.63 -8.19
C GLN A 111 20.89 10.59 -9.00
N PRO A 112 20.82 9.84 -10.12
CA PRO A 112 19.61 9.75 -10.92
C PRO A 112 18.48 9.07 -10.14
N ALA A 113 17.24 9.46 -10.46
CA ALA A 113 16.03 8.89 -9.90
C ALA A 113 15.90 7.39 -10.24
N LYS A 114 15.50 6.60 -9.26
CA LYS A 114 15.22 5.17 -9.42
C LYS A 114 13.86 4.86 -8.79
N PRO A 115 12.78 5.17 -9.51
CA PRO A 115 11.44 5.03 -8.97
C PRO A 115 11.13 3.57 -8.68
N PHE A 116 10.65 3.31 -7.46
CA PHE A 116 10.23 1.99 -6.99
C PHE A 116 8.78 2.02 -6.48
N LEU A 117 8.31 3.15 -5.92
CA LEU A 117 6.95 3.33 -5.41
C LEU A 117 5.95 3.57 -6.54
N LYS A 118 6.22 4.53 -7.43
CA LYS A 118 5.33 4.82 -8.58
C LYS A 118 5.06 3.58 -9.44
N PRO A 119 6.08 2.80 -9.88
CA PRO A 119 5.82 1.57 -10.63
C PRO A 119 5.15 0.49 -9.80
N ALA A 120 5.45 0.38 -8.49
CA ALA A 120 4.77 -0.57 -7.62
C ALA A 120 3.26 -0.27 -7.56
N LYS A 121 2.88 0.98 -7.29
CA LYS A 121 1.48 1.43 -7.22
C LYS A 121 0.71 1.15 -8.50
N SER A 122 1.32 1.43 -9.66
CA SER A 122 0.65 1.21 -10.95
C SER A 122 0.46 -0.28 -11.22
N ALA A 123 1.52 -1.07 -11.03
CA ALA A 123 1.50 -2.51 -11.31
C ALA A 123 0.59 -3.29 -10.35
N SER A 124 0.52 -2.91 -9.07
CA SER A 124 -0.27 -3.62 -8.06
C SER A 124 -1.75 -3.20 -8.04
N LYS A 125 -2.16 -2.18 -8.81
CA LYS A 125 -3.51 -1.59 -8.70
C LYS A 125 -4.62 -2.59 -9.03
N SER A 126 -4.51 -3.27 -10.16
CA SER A 126 -5.52 -4.24 -10.62
C SER A 126 -5.60 -5.45 -9.70
N GLU A 127 -4.45 -6.01 -9.35
CA GLU A 127 -4.33 -7.17 -8.45
C GLU A 127 -4.89 -6.84 -7.06
N CYS A 128 -4.50 -5.70 -6.48
CA CYS A 128 -5.02 -5.24 -5.19
C CYS A 128 -6.55 -5.12 -5.19
N ILE A 129 -7.13 -4.51 -6.22
CA ILE A 129 -8.60 -4.40 -6.35
C ILE A 129 -9.25 -5.79 -6.46
N SER A 130 -8.68 -6.69 -7.26
CA SER A 130 -9.21 -8.05 -7.43
C SER A 130 -9.14 -8.85 -6.14
N THR A 131 -8.01 -8.81 -5.43
CA THR A 131 -7.84 -9.49 -4.14
C THR A 131 -8.81 -8.94 -3.11
N MET A 132 -8.94 -7.62 -2.99
CA MET A 132 -9.89 -7.00 -2.07
C MET A 132 -11.34 -7.42 -2.36
N LYS A 133 -11.74 -7.49 -3.64
CA LYS A 133 -13.07 -7.96 -4.04
C LYS A 133 -13.28 -9.44 -3.68
N SER A 134 -12.32 -10.32 -4.00
CA SER A 134 -12.40 -11.75 -3.68
C SER A 134 -12.52 -11.97 -2.18
N THR A 135 -11.65 -11.34 -1.39
CA THR A 135 -11.69 -11.45 0.07
C THR A 135 -13.00 -10.91 0.64
N PHE A 136 -13.53 -9.82 0.10
CA PHE A 136 -14.83 -9.30 0.52
C PHE A 136 -15.96 -10.29 0.23
N GLU A 137 -16.01 -10.84 -0.98
CA GLU A 137 -17.04 -11.83 -1.35
C GLU A 137 -16.96 -13.12 -0.55
N GLU A 138 -15.75 -13.60 -0.26
CA GLU A 138 -15.52 -14.76 0.61
C GLU A 138 -16.01 -14.51 2.03
N GLU A 139 -15.75 -13.33 2.59
CA GLU A 139 -16.21 -12.99 3.94
C GLU A 139 -17.72 -12.77 3.98
N VAL A 140 -18.33 -12.17 2.95
CA VAL A 140 -19.78 -12.03 2.85
C VAL A 140 -20.48 -13.39 2.69
N LYS A 141 -19.86 -14.37 2.02
CA LYS A 141 -20.43 -15.73 1.88
C LYS A 141 -20.38 -16.55 3.18
N LYS A 142 -19.53 -16.18 4.14
CA LYS A 142 -19.41 -16.86 5.44
C LYS A 142 -20.46 -16.41 6.44
N ILE A 143 -21.14 -15.29 6.16
CA ILE A 143 -22.20 -14.69 6.96
C ILE A 143 -23.53 -15.08 6.34
#